data_AF-R4LYX3-F1
#
_entry.id   AF-R4LYX3-F1
#
_cell.length_a   1.000
_cell.length_b   1.000
_cell.length_c   1.000
_cell.angle_alpha   90.00
_cell.angle_beta   90.00
_cell.angle_gamma   90.00
#
_symmetry.space_group_name_H-M   'P 1'
#
loop_
_entity.id
_entity.type
_entity.pdbx_description
1 polymer ?
#
loop_
_entity_poly.entity_id
_entity_poly.type
_entity_poly.pdbx_seq_one_letter_code
_entity_poly.pdbx_strand_id
1 'polypeptide(L)'
;MSSPITSATIRSRPRTTRGARPEHLIDGDRHARGFEDLVEVTTMIADLTTDQREALLLTQLLGLSYADAAAVCGCPVGTIRSRVARARDALLADAEPDDLTG
;
A
#
# COMPACT_ATOMS: atom_id res chain seq x y z
N MET A 1 -26.10 -44.23 -34.02
CA MET A 1 -25.63 -42.96 -34.60
C MET A 1 -25.96 -41.84 -33.62
N SER A 2 -25.16 -41.69 -32.55
CA SER A 2 -25.31 -40.62 -31.55
C SER A 2 -24.14 -39.67 -31.65
N SER A 3 -24.41 -38.42 -32.00
CA SER A 3 -23.47 -37.30 -31.91
C SER A 3 -23.47 -36.71 -30.50
N PRO A 4 -22.33 -36.27 -29.95
CA PRO A 4 -22.32 -35.35 -28.83
C PRO A 4 -22.24 -33.89 -29.29
N ILE A 5 -22.87 -33.04 -28.50
CA ILE A 5 -23.13 -31.61 -28.71
C ILE A 5 -21.89 -30.82 -28.28
N THR A 6 -21.37 -29.95 -29.17
CA THR A 6 -20.26 -29.04 -28.87
C THR A 6 -20.69 -28.01 -27.82
N SER A 7 -20.02 -28.02 -26.67
CA SER A 7 -20.22 -27.05 -25.58
C SER A 7 -19.61 -25.70 -25.95
N ALA A 8 -20.46 -24.68 -26.11
CA ALA A 8 -20.02 -23.31 -26.42
C ALA A 8 -19.70 -22.56 -25.12
N THR A 9 -18.43 -22.19 -24.94
CA THR A 9 -17.98 -21.36 -23.82
C THR A 9 -18.66 -19.98 -23.89
N ILE A 10 -19.56 -19.72 -22.93
CA ILE A 10 -20.13 -18.40 -22.70
C ILE A 10 -19.02 -17.48 -22.20
N ARG A 11 -18.38 -16.74 -23.12
CA ARG A 11 -17.60 -15.55 -22.75
C ARG A 11 -18.61 -14.45 -22.43
N SER A 12 -18.86 -14.22 -21.15
CA SER A 12 -19.68 -13.11 -20.67
C SER A 12 -19.12 -11.80 -21.24
N ARG A 13 -19.87 -11.16 -22.14
CA ARG A 13 -19.52 -9.85 -22.71
C ARG A 13 -20.18 -8.78 -21.83
N PRO A 14 -19.42 -7.81 -21.27
CA PRO A 14 -20.03 -6.73 -20.52
C PRO A 14 -21.01 -5.98 -21.42
N ARG A 15 -22.22 -5.76 -20.92
CA ARG A 15 -23.23 -4.94 -21.58
C ARG A 15 -22.69 -3.51 -21.63
N THR A 16 -22.13 -3.11 -22.76
CA THR A 16 -21.74 -1.73 -23.00
C THR A 16 -23.03 -0.91 -23.13
N THR A 17 -23.35 -0.16 -22.10
CA THR A 17 -24.32 0.94 -22.20
C THR A 17 -23.76 1.93 -23.21
N ARG A 18 -24.50 2.14 -24.30
CA ARG A 18 -24.18 3.12 -25.34
C ARG A 18 -24.21 4.51 -24.69
N GLY A 19 -23.03 5.02 -24.34
CA GLY A 19 -22.85 6.29 -23.64
C GLY A 19 -21.71 6.32 -22.61
N ALA A 20 -20.91 5.26 -22.46
CA ALA A 20 -19.70 5.34 -21.64
C ALA A 20 -18.72 6.36 -22.26
N ARG A 21 -18.67 7.53 -21.61
CA ARG A 21 -17.73 8.62 -21.84
C ARG A 21 -16.33 8.13 -21.46
N PRO A 22 -15.40 7.90 -22.41
CA PRO A 22 -14.10 7.28 -22.14
C PRO A 22 -13.26 8.05 -21.10
N GLU A 23 -13.50 9.35 -20.96
CA GLU A 23 -12.88 10.21 -19.95
C GLU A 23 -13.08 9.73 -18.50
N HIS A 24 -14.17 9.02 -18.18
CA HIS A 24 -14.44 8.53 -16.82
C HIS A 24 -13.85 7.14 -16.52
N LEU A 25 -13.42 6.40 -17.55
CA LEU A 25 -12.78 5.09 -17.36
C LEU A 25 -11.34 5.25 -16.83
N ILE A 26 -10.67 6.35 -17.19
CA ILE A 26 -9.30 6.67 -16.76
C ILE A 26 -9.27 7.14 -15.30
N ASP A 27 -10.31 7.83 -14.85
CA ASP A 27 -10.39 8.38 -13.49
C ASP A 27 -10.68 7.29 -12.44
N GLY A 28 -11.52 6.30 -12.80
CA GLY A 28 -11.83 5.15 -11.96
C GLY A 28 -10.62 4.27 -11.64
N ASP A 29 -9.80 3.96 -12.66
CA ASP A 29 -8.61 3.12 -12.49
C ASP A 29 -7.55 3.82 -11.63
N ARG A 30 -7.35 5.15 -11.80
CA ARG A 30 -6.41 5.92 -10.97
C ARG A 30 -6.87 5.98 -9.51
N HIS A 31 -8.17 6.15 -9.27
CA HIS A 31 -8.72 6.20 -7.92
C HIS A 31 -8.63 4.83 -7.23
N ALA A 32 -8.88 3.74 -7.96
CA ALA A 32 -8.73 2.38 -7.46
C ALA A 32 -7.28 2.08 -7.06
N ARG A 33 -6.30 2.40 -7.93
CA ARG A 33 -4.87 2.24 -7.63
C ARG A 33 -4.45 3.06 -6.42
N GLY A 34 -4.88 4.33 -6.34
CA GLY A 34 -4.58 5.15 -5.16
C GLY A 34 -5.16 4.59 -3.85
N PHE A 35 -6.31 3.92 -3.90
CA PHE A 35 -6.84 3.21 -2.73
C PHE A 35 -6.03 1.95 -2.40
N GLU A 36 -5.63 1.18 -3.40
CA GLU A 36 -4.76 0.00 -3.23
C GLU A 36 -3.42 0.41 -2.59
N ASP A 37 -2.75 1.45 -3.11
CA ASP A 37 -1.50 1.98 -2.56
C ASP A 37 -1.65 2.38 -1.08
N LEU A 38 -2.75 3.03 -0.71
CA LEU A 38 -3.03 3.41 0.67
C LEU A 38 -3.25 2.19 1.57
N VAL A 39 -3.98 1.19 1.10
CA VAL A 39 -4.19 -0.07 1.85
C VAL A 39 -2.86 -0.80 2.05
N GLU A 40 -2.00 -0.82 1.04
CA GLU A 40 -0.68 -1.43 1.14
C GLU A 40 0.20 -0.69 2.15
N VAL A 41 0.36 0.62 2.02
CA VAL A 41 1.18 1.43 2.94
C VAL A 41 0.69 1.29 4.39
N THR A 42 -0.63 1.32 4.60
CA THR A 42 -1.19 1.17 5.95
C THR A 42 -0.94 -0.23 6.52
N THR A 43 -0.95 -1.26 5.69
CA THR A 43 -0.62 -2.64 6.08
C THR A 43 0.85 -2.77 6.45
N MET A 44 1.76 -2.26 5.60
CA MET A 44 3.21 -2.29 5.88
C MET A 44 3.56 -1.56 7.18
N ILE A 45 2.95 -0.40 7.44
CA ILE A 45 3.14 0.32 8.71
C ILE A 45 2.58 -0.50 9.90
N ALA A 46 1.50 -1.24 9.69
CA ALA A 46 0.90 -2.12 10.69
C ALA A 46 1.72 -3.39 11.00
N ASP A 47 2.64 -3.78 10.12
CA ASP A 47 3.54 -4.91 10.32
C ASP A 47 4.83 -4.54 11.08
N LEU A 48 5.17 -3.25 11.14
CA LEU A 48 6.25 -2.76 12.00
C LEU A 48 6.01 -3.13 13.47
N THR A 49 7.08 -3.39 14.22
CA THR A 49 6.95 -3.53 15.68
C THR A 49 6.42 -2.23 16.29
N THR A 50 5.70 -2.32 17.41
CA THR A 50 5.12 -1.14 18.08
C THR A 50 6.16 -0.04 18.30
N ASP A 51 7.35 -0.42 18.77
CA ASP A 51 8.49 0.48 19.00
C ASP A 51 8.99 1.17 17.73
N GLN A 52 9.07 0.44 16.62
CA GLN A 52 9.49 0.98 15.33
C GLN A 52 8.45 1.95 14.77
N ARG A 53 7.18 1.55 14.80
CA ARG A 53 6.05 2.34 14.34
C ARG A 53 5.94 3.65 15.11
N GLU A 54 5.99 3.58 16.44
CA GLU A 54 5.89 4.75 17.31
C GLU A 54 7.03 5.75 17.01
N ALA A 55 8.27 5.27 16.96
CA ALA A 55 9.42 6.12 16.64
C ALA A 55 9.29 6.75 15.25
N LEU A 56 8.84 5.99 14.24
CA LEU A 56 8.66 6.50 12.87
C LEU A 56 7.55 7.57 12.79
N LEU A 57 6.39 7.33 13.41
CA LEU A 57 5.27 8.27 13.36
C LEU A 57 5.58 9.56 14.12
N LEU A 58 6.19 9.46 15.31
CA LEU A 58 6.58 10.65 16.09
C LEU A 58 7.52 11.55 15.29
N THR A 59 8.50 10.99 14.59
CA THR A 59 9.50 11.81 13.89
C THR A 59 9.06 12.24 12.50
N GLN A 60 8.36 11.38 11.74
CA GLN A 60 8.04 11.65 10.34
C GLN A 60 6.65 12.26 10.14
N LEU A 61 5.66 11.85 10.93
CA LEU A 61 4.28 12.36 10.79
C LEU A 61 4.05 13.55 11.73
N LEU A 62 4.49 13.45 12.98
CA LEU A 62 4.33 14.51 13.97
C LEU A 62 5.50 15.52 13.97
N GLY A 63 6.60 15.22 13.26
CA GLY A 63 7.72 16.14 13.09
C GLY A 63 8.53 16.40 14.36
N LEU A 64 8.42 15.54 15.38
CA LEU A 64 9.20 15.67 16.61
C LEU A 64 10.69 15.47 16.33
N SER A 65 11.53 16.20 17.07
CA SER A 65 12.96 15.93 17.08
C SER A 65 13.23 14.54 17.67
N TYR A 66 14.40 13.95 17.38
CA TYR A 66 14.77 12.68 18.01
C TYR A 66 14.89 12.77 19.54
N ALA A 67 15.17 13.97 20.08
CA ALA A 67 15.22 14.18 21.52
C ALA A 67 13.82 14.18 22.14
N ASP A 68 12.86 14.84 21.50
CA ASP A 68 11.47 14.88 21.99
C ASP A 68 10.79 13.52 21.85
N ALA A 69 10.99 12.83 20.72
CA ALA A 69 10.49 11.46 20.54
C ALA A 69 11.08 10.49 21.57
N ALA A 70 12.37 10.66 21.91
CA ALA A 70 13.03 9.87 22.96
C ALA A 70 12.41 10.11 24.35
N ALA A 71 12.05 11.37 24.66
CA ALA A 71 11.37 11.72 25.89
C ALA A 71 9.96 11.11 25.97
N VAL A 72 9.20 11.13 24.87
CA VAL A 72 7.86 10.51 24.78
C VAL A 72 7.93 9.00 24.97
N CYS A 73 8.86 8.34 24.27
CA CYS A 73 9.02 6.87 24.33
C CYS A 73 9.78 6.37 25.57
N GLY A 74 10.30 7.25 26.42
CA GLY A 74 11.08 6.86 27.60
C GLY A 74 12.36 6.09 27.29
N CYS A 75 13.05 6.39 26.18
CA CYS A 75 14.26 5.67 25.76
C CYS A 75 15.40 6.61 25.31
N PRO A 76 16.66 6.14 25.20
CA PRO A 76 17.75 6.96 24.68
C PRO A 76 17.54 7.45 23.24
N VAL A 77 18.09 8.63 22.90
CA VAL A 77 18.04 9.20 21.52
C VAL A 77 18.64 8.24 20.48
N GLY A 78 19.71 7.53 20.83
CA GLY A 78 20.31 6.51 19.96
C GLY A 78 19.35 5.35 19.65
N THR A 79 18.47 5.01 20.59
CA THR A 79 17.43 3.99 20.41
C THR A 79 16.39 4.44 19.39
N ILE A 80 15.90 5.68 19.48
CA ILE A 80 15.01 6.27 18.46
C ILE A 80 15.63 6.18 17.07
N ARG A 81 16.89 6.62 16.92
CA ARG A 81 17.61 6.52 15.63
C ARG A 81 17.63 5.09 15.10
N SER A 82 17.93 4.12 15.96
CA SER A 82 17.99 2.71 15.56
C SER A 82 16.61 2.11 15.25
N ARG A 83 15.54 2.55 15.92
CA ARG A 83 14.15 2.14 15.64
C ARG A 83 13.68 2.69 14.30
N VAL A 84 13.93 3.98 14.02
CA VAL A 84 13.61 4.62 12.73
C VAL A 84 14.35 3.97 11.57
N ALA A 85 15.65 3.66 11.74
CA ALA A 85 16.42 2.97 10.70
C ALA A 85 15.80 1.61 10.36
N ARG A 86 15.55 0.76 11.36
CA ARG A 86 14.93 -0.55 11.14
C ARG A 86 13.51 -0.47 10.57
N ALA A 87 12.73 0.53 10.98
CA ALA A 87 11.40 0.77 10.42
C ALA A 87 11.48 1.04 8.91
N ARG A 88 12.42 1.89 8.48
CA ARG A 88 12.64 2.18 7.06
C ARG A 88 13.14 0.95 6.30
N ASP A 89 14.07 0.20 6.87
CA ASP A 89 14.60 -1.01 6.24
C ASP A 89 13.47 -2.05 6.03
N ALA A 90 12.57 -2.21 7.01
CA ALA A 90 11.41 -3.08 6.89
C ALA A 90 10.44 -2.61 5.79
N LEU A 91 10.09 -1.31 5.79
CA LEU A 91 9.20 -0.76 4.75
C LEU A 91 9.81 -0.86 3.34
N LEU A 92 11.12 -0.77 3.20
CA LEU A 92 11.79 -0.93 1.91
C LEU A 92 11.90 -2.40 1.47
N ALA A 93 11.93 -3.35 2.42
CA ALA A 93 11.96 -4.77 2.11
C ALA A 93 10.61 -5.29 1.59
N ASP A 94 9.51 -4.72 2.08
CA ASP A 94 8.16 -5.09 1.64
C ASP A 94 7.72 -4.37 0.36
N ALA A 95 8.38 -3.25 0.02
CA ALA A 95 8.19 -2.53 -1.23
C ALA A 95 8.94 -3.23 -2.38
N GLU A 96 8.56 -4.47 -2.72
CA GLU A 96 9.07 -5.10 -3.95
C GLU A 96 8.69 -4.27 -5.19
N PRO A 97 9.59 -4.11 -6.17
CA PRO A 97 9.53 -3.04 -7.17
C PRO A 97 8.72 -3.40 -8.43
N ASP A 98 7.53 -4.00 -8.30
CA ASP A 98 6.75 -4.42 -9.48
C ASP A 98 5.93 -3.27 -10.12
N ASP A 99 5.88 -2.08 -9.50
CA ASP A 99 5.06 -0.95 -9.95
C ASP A 99 5.83 0.28 -10.51
N LEU A 100 7.16 0.25 -10.57
CA LEU A 100 7.98 1.36 -11.11
C LEU A 100 8.47 1.17 -12.55
N THR A 101 8.15 0.03 -13.19
CA THR A 101 8.44 -0.22 -14.61
C THR A 101 7.13 -0.33 -15.40
N GLY A 102 6.43 0.81 -15.52
CA GLY A 102 5.36 1.03 -16.50
C GLY A 102 5.88 1.74 -17.74
#